data_AF-A0A0C2IAA1-F1
#
_entry.id   AF-A0A0C2IAA1-F1
#
_cell.length_a   1.000
_cell.length_b   1.000
_cell.length_c   1.000
_cell.angle_alpha   90.00
_cell.angle_beta   90.00
_cell.angle_gamma   90.00
#
_symmetry.space_group_name_H-M   'P 1'
#
loop_
_entity.id
_entity.type
_entity.pdbx_description
1 polymer ?
#
loop_
_entity_poly.entity_id
_entity_poly.type
_entity_poly.pdbx_seq_one_letter_code
_entity_poly.pdbx_strand_id
1 'polypeptide(L)'
;MVKESENSSETFQKGDIDKNEQSITPCSEAVDEVDLRRQWLAREYLEIHYQKSANVRMAIQVFEPQIIEKIKLDSKSWQFCCKFQTSIHFFIFKKLCEYYGVEMTFCQICQNFKYCYSPTQRLKPTISDISVAMKPPPEFQIKYICHKTLVCF
;
A
#
# COMPACT_ATOMS: atom_id res chain seq x y z
N MET A 1 -25.59 21.80 -68.96
CA MET A 1 -26.02 21.72 -67.55
C MET A 1 -26.40 20.28 -67.28
N VAL A 2 -25.50 19.51 -66.69
CA VAL A 2 -25.72 18.10 -66.32
C VAL A 2 -25.89 18.08 -64.81
N LYS A 3 -27.10 17.71 -64.37
CA LYS A 3 -27.39 17.35 -62.98
C LYS A 3 -27.60 15.85 -62.98
N GLU A 4 -26.83 15.14 -62.17
CA GLU A 4 -27.24 13.90 -61.50
C GLU A 4 -26.12 13.55 -60.50
N SER A 5 -26.47 13.60 -59.23
CA SER A 5 -25.59 13.27 -58.10
C SER A 5 -26.48 12.65 -57.03
N GLU A 6 -26.55 11.32 -57.05
CA GLU A 6 -27.18 10.45 -56.07
C GLU A 6 -26.45 9.11 -56.21
N ASN A 7 -26.24 8.26 -55.22
CA ASN A 7 -26.43 8.25 -53.78
C ASN A 7 -25.89 6.85 -53.44
N SER A 8 -24.92 6.70 -52.53
CA SER A 8 -24.51 5.36 -52.10
C SER A 8 -24.30 5.34 -50.60
N SER A 9 -25.27 4.71 -49.96
CA SER A 9 -25.40 4.44 -48.55
C SER A 9 -24.23 3.60 -48.02
N GLU A 10 -23.54 4.13 -47.01
CA GLU A 10 -22.57 3.37 -46.23
C GLU A 10 -23.27 2.59 -45.11
N THR A 11 -23.15 1.27 -45.18
CA THR A 11 -23.65 0.30 -44.21
C THR A 11 -22.79 0.31 -42.95
N PHE A 12 -23.32 0.83 -41.85
CA PHE A 12 -22.71 0.73 -40.52
C PHE A 12 -22.69 -0.73 -40.04
N GLN A 13 -21.50 -1.34 -39.98
CA GLN A 13 -21.28 -2.61 -39.32
C GLN A 13 -21.21 -2.41 -37.81
N LYS A 14 -22.14 -3.04 -37.11
CA LYS A 14 -22.27 -3.07 -35.65
C LYS A 14 -21.21 -4.04 -35.11
N GLY A 15 -20.11 -3.50 -34.60
CA GLY A 15 -19.06 -4.28 -33.93
C GLY A 15 -19.54 -4.78 -32.57
N ASP A 16 -19.47 -6.09 -32.37
CA ASP A 16 -19.74 -6.75 -31.10
C ASP A 16 -18.65 -6.37 -30.08
N ILE A 17 -19.09 -5.75 -28.97
CA ILE A 17 -18.22 -5.41 -27.85
C ILE A 17 -18.15 -6.64 -26.95
N ASP A 18 -17.03 -7.35 -27.04
CA ASP A 18 -16.63 -8.42 -26.14
C ASP A 18 -16.62 -7.92 -24.70
N LYS A 19 -17.58 -8.41 -23.90
CA LYS A 19 -17.61 -8.22 -22.45
C LYS A 19 -16.54 -9.12 -21.84
N ASN A 20 -15.30 -8.65 -21.85
CA ASN A 20 -14.22 -9.23 -21.05
C ASN A 20 -14.49 -8.88 -19.57
N GLU A 21 -15.39 -9.64 -18.94
CA GLU A 21 -15.56 -9.70 -17.49
C GLU A 21 -14.26 -10.25 -16.89
N GLN A 22 -13.32 -9.34 -16.61
CA GLN A 22 -12.22 -9.62 -15.70
C GLN A 22 -12.83 -9.92 -14.34
N SER A 23 -12.96 -11.22 -14.05
CA SER A 23 -13.34 -11.73 -12.76
C SER A 23 -12.37 -11.18 -11.72
N ILE A 24 -12.81 -10.21 -10.95
CA ILE A 24 -12.11 -9.72 -9.77
C ILE A 24 -12.11 -10.89 -8.78
N THR A 25 -11.00 -11.63 -8.73
CA THR A 25 -10.82 -12.72 -7.78
C THR A 25 -10.95 -12.13 -6.38
N PRO A 26 -11.86 -12.63 -5.53
CA PRO A 26 -11.96 -12.18 -4.15
C PRO A 26 -10.65 -12.49 -3.43
N CYS A 27 -9.99 -11.46 -2.91
CA CYS A 27 -8.81 -11.57 -2.04
C CYS A 27 -9.17 -12.46 -0.84
N SER A 28 -8.74 -13.72 -0.84
CA SER A 28 -9.00 -14.66 0.24
C SER A 28 -8.19 -14.29 1.48
N GLU A 29 -8.84 -14.28 2.63
CA GLU A 29 -8.37 -13.81 3.94
C GLU A 29 -7.36 -14.75 4.65
N ALA A 30 -6.40 -15.31 3.93
CA ALA A 30 -5.21 -15.90 4.56
C ALA A 30 -4.21 -14.75 4.77
N VAL A 31 -4.11 -14.26 6.01
CA VAL A 31 -3.07 -13.27 6.35
C VAL A 31 -1.72 -13.98 6.22
N ASP A 32 -0.99 -13.66 5.15
CA ASP A 32 0.29 -14.26 4.84
C ASP A 32 1.31 -13.92 5.95
N GLU A 33 2.00 -14.94 6.47
CA GLU A 33 3.08 -14.78 7.45
C GLU A 33 4.16 -13.81 6.93
N VAL A 34 4.36 -13.78 5.61
CA VAL A 34 5.25 -12.86 4.91
C VAL A 34 4.81 -11.40 5.12
N ASP A 35 3.51 -11.12 5.06
CA ASP A 35 2.98 -9.77 5.23
C ASP A 35 3.08 -9.29 6.68
N LEU A 36 2.87 -10.18 7.64
CA LEU A 36 3.05 -9.85 9.06
C LEU A 36 4.51 -9.50 9.36
N ARG A 37 5.46 -10.28 8.83
CA ARG A 37 6.89 -10.00 8.98
C ARG A 37 7.26 -8.66 8.34
N ARG A 38 6.73 -8.35 7.16
CA ARG A 38 6.97 -7.08 6.46
C ARG A 38 6.43 -5.89 7.24
N GLN A 39 5.22 -6.01 7.79
CA GLN A 39 4.60 -4.98 8.64
C GLN A 39 5.43 -4.73 9.91
N TRP A 40 5.93 -5.79 10.54
CA TRP A 40 6.76 -5.69 11.75
C TRP A 40 8.11 -4.99 11.46
N LEU A 41 8.81 -5.37 10.39
CA LEU A 41 10.07 -4.71 10.00
C LEU A 41 9.87 -3.25 9.62
N ALA A 42 8.74 -2.92 8.98
CA ALA A 42 8.39 -1.54 8.66
C ALA A 42 8.16 -0.72 9.93
N ARG A 43 7.43 -1.28 10.90
CA ARG A 43 7.21 -0.67 12.21
C ARG A 43 8.52 -0.36 12.93
N GLU A 44 9.38 -1.36 13.09
CA GLU A 44 10.67 -1.22 13.78
C GLU A 44 11.52 -0.11 13.14
N TYR A 45 11.62 -0.10 11.81
CA TYR A 45 12.33 0.95 11.09
C TYR A 45 11.75 2.35 11.38
N LEU A 46 10.44 2.50 11.23
CA LEU A 46 9.77 3.80 11.41
C LEU A 46 9.95 4.33 12.83
N GLU A 47 9.79 3.49 13.84
CA GLU A 47 9.97 3.87 15.26
C GLU A 47 11.40 4.33 15.55
N ILE A 48 12.40 3.53 15.18
CA ILE A 48 13.81 3.85 15.43
C ILE A 48 14.19 5.17 14.77
N HIS A 49 13.75 5.39 13.52
CA HIS A 49 14.13 6.56 12.75
C HIS A 49 13.30 7.81 13.09
N TYR A 50 12.05 7.67 13.55
CA TYR A 50 11.23 8.79 14.00
C TYR A 50 11.88 9.54 15.18
N GLN A 51 12.49 8.80 16.10
CA GLN A 51 13.20 9.38 17.24
C GLN A 51 14.52 10.03 16.82
N LYS A 52 15.25 9.44 15.88
CA LYS A 52 16.63 9.83 15.52
C LYS A 52 16.74 10.89 14.43
N SER A 53 15.76 11.01 13.53
CA SER A 53 15.86 11.85 12.34
C SER A 53 14.69 12.82 12.21
N ALA A 54 14.99 14.12 12.24
CA ALA A 54 13.99 15.17 12.04
C ALA A 54 13.33 15.08 10.64
N ASN A 55 14.08 14.74 9.60
CA ASN A 55 13.55 14.59 8.25
C ASN A 55 12.55 13.43 8.15
N VAL A 56 12.85 12.31 8.81
CA VAL A 56 11.94 11.16 8.87
C VAL A 56 10.69 11.52 9.66
N ARG A 57 10.85 12.20 10.80
CA ARG A 57 9.73 12.68 11.61
C ARG A 57 8.79 13.59 10.82
N MET A 58 9.32 14.58 10.11
CA MET A 58 8.54 15.48 9.27
C MET A 58 7.82 14.71 8.16
N ALA A 59 8.50 13.79 7.48
CA ALA A 59 7.88 12.97 6.43
C ALA A 59 6.71 12.12 6.99
N ILE A 60 6.89 11.52 8.17
CA ILE A 60 5.83 10.74 8.83
C ILE A 60 4.64 11.65 9.19
N GLN A 61 4.89 12.82 9.79
CA GLN A 61 3.84 13.78 10.15
C GLN A 61 3.03 14.30 8.95
N VAL A 62 3.64 14.34 7.75
CA VAL A 62 2.95 14.72 6.51
C VAL A 62 2.14 13.56 5.94
N PHE A 63 2.72 12.36 5.85
CA PHE A 63 2.13 11.25 5.09
C PHE A 63 1.17 10.38 5.91
N GLU A 64 1.48 10.15 7.18
CA GLU A 64 0.69 9.24 8.03
C GLU A 64 -0.77 9.68 8.18
N PRO A 65 -1.08 10.97 8.44
CA PRO A 65 -2.48 11.42 8.52
C PRO A 65 -3.26 11.17 7.23
N GLN A 66 -2.62 11.34 6.07
CA GLN A 66 -3.25 11.13 4.76
C GLN A 66 -3.61 9.65 4.55
N ILE A 67 -2.69 8.74 4.90
CA ILE A 67 -2.95 7.29 4.81
C ILE A 67 -4.11 6.89 5.73
N ILE A 68 -4.10 7.38 6.97
CA ILE A 68 -5.16 7.09 7.95
C ILE A 68 -6.51 7.63 7.49
N GLU A 69 -6.54 8.87 6.98
CA GLU A 69 -7.77 9.46 6.42
C GLU A 69 -8.30 8.60 5.28
N LYS A 70 -7.42 8.12 4.39
CA LYS A 70 -7.85 7.25 3.29
C LYS A 70 -8.37 5.89 3.77
N ILE A 71 -7.73 5.26 4.75
CA ILE A 71 -8.20 3.99 5.34
C ILE A 71 -9.58 4.17 6.01
N LYS A 72 -9.84 5.33 6.62
CA LYS A 72 -11.12 5.63 7.27
C LYS A 72 -12.26 5.92 6.29
N LEU A 73 -11.95 6.26 5.04
CA LEU A 73 -12.98 6.48 4.03
C LEU A 73 -13.58 5.13 3.62
N ASP A 74 -14.84 4.87 3.99
CA ASP A 74 -15.61 3.72 3.52
C ASP A 74 -16.08 3.93 2.06
N SER A 75 -15.16 4.30 1.18
CA SER A 75 -15.45 4.71 -0.19
C SER A 75 -15.14 3.60 -1.18
N LYS A 76 -15.95 3.48 -2.24
CA LYS A 76 -15.75 2.49 -3.31
C LYS A 76 -14.51 2.72 -4.18
N SER A 77 -13.82 3.86 -4.04
CA SER A 77 -12.58 4.15 -4.78
C SER A 77 -11.35 4.05 -3.87
N TRP A 78 -10.58 2.99 -4.10
CA TRP A 78 -9.48 2.55 -3.24
C TRP A 78 -8.11 2.94 -3.80
N GLN A 79 -8.07 3.67 -4.93
CA GLN A 79 -6.84 3.97 -5.65
C GLN A 79 -6.51 5.45 -5.55
N PHE A 80 -5.35 5.74 -4.98
CA PHE A 80 -4.83 7.10 -4.85
C PHE A 80 -3.45 7.18 -5.48
N CYS A 81 -3.18 8.26 -6.22
CA CYS A 81 -1.87 8.52 -6.79
C CYS A 81 -1.06 9.42 -5.85
N CYS A 82 0.23 9.13 -5.69
CA CYS A 82 1.14 9.99 -4.94
C CYS A 82 2.39 10.34 -5.76
N LYS A 83 2.90 11.56 -5.54
CA LYS A 83 4.17 12.06 -6.08
C LYS A 83 5.10 12.41 -4.92
N PHE A 84 6.37 12.09 -5.08
CA PHE A 84 7.38 12.33 -4.06
C PHE A 84 8.42 13.32 -4.57
N GLN A 85 8.74 14.33 -3.76
CA GLN A 85 9.77 15.31 -4.07
C GLN A 85 11.18 14.75 -3.89
N THR A 86 11.35 13.80 -2.97
CA THR A 86 12.66 13.24 -2.60
C THR A 86 12.57 11.72 -2.45
N SER A 87 13.70 11.05 -2.58
CA SER A 87 13.82 9.61 -2.34
C SER A 87 13.48 9.24 -0.90
N ILE A 88 13.81 10.10 0.06
CA ILE A 88 13.45 9.89 1.48
C ILE A 88 11.93 9.95 1.69
N HIS A 89 11.23 10.88 1.02
CA HIS A 89 9.76 10.93 1.09
C HIS A 89 9.14 9.64 0.55
N PHE A 90 9.60 9.18 -0.62
CA PHE A 90 9.14 7.92 -1.19
C PHE A 90 9.39 6.73 -0.26
N PHE A 91 10.60 6.64 0.32
CA PHE A 91 10.97 5.52 1.17
C PHE A 91 10.15 5.48 2.47
N ILE A 92 9.96 6.64 3.11
CA ILE A 92 9.13 6.74 4.33
C ILE A 92 7.67 6.42 4.01
N PHE A 93 7.13 6.94 2.91
CA PHE A 93 5.79 6.61 2.48
C PHE A 93 5.62 5.11 2.23
N LYS A 94 6.57 4.48 1.52
CA LYS A 94 6.57 3.04 1.30
C LYS A 94 6.55 2.27 2.62
N LYS A 95 7.39 2.67 3.59
CA LYS A 95 7.43 2.03 4.92
C LYS A 95 6.12 2.22 5.68
N LEU A 96 5.49 3.38 5.60
CA LEU A 96 4.16 3.59 6.18
C LEU A 96 3.12 2.69 5.51
N CYS A 97 3.11 2.58 4.18
CA CYS A 97 2.23 1.65 3.49
C CYS A 97 2.44 0.21 3.96
N GLU A 98 3.70 -0.24 4.04
CA GLU A 98 4.05 -1.56 4.56
C GLU A 98 3.57 -1.76 5.99
N TYR A 99 3.75 -0.77 6.86
CA TYR A 99 3.30 -0.84 8.25
C TYR A 99 1.78 -0.94 8.34
N TYR A 100 1.04 -0.12 7.60
CA TYR A 100 -0.41 -0.14 7.63
C TYR A 100 -0.99 -1.39 6.94
N GLY A 101 -0.25 -2.02 6.02
CA GLY A 101 -0.78 -3.10 5.17
C GLY A 101 -1.44 -2.57 3.90
N VAL A 102 -1.03 -1.38 3.47
CA VAL A 102 -1.48 -0.73 2.24
C VAL A 102 -0.56 -1.22 1.11
N GLU A 103 -1.16 -1.74 0.06
CA GLU A 103 -0.43 -2.14 -1.13
C GLU A 103 -0.06 -0.93 -1.96
N MET A 104 1.14 -0.93 -2.53
CA MET A 104 1.63 0.15 -3.39
C MET A 104 2.17 -0.43 -4.68
N THR A 105 1.65 0.04 -5.81
CA THR A 105 2.01 -0.43 -7.16
C THR A 105 2.40 0.75 -8.04
N PHE A 106 3.37 0.56 -8.93
CA PHE A 106 3.72 1.58 -9.90
C PHE A 106 2.78 1.53 -11.10
N CYS A 107 2.14 2.65 -11.42
CA CYS A 107 1.30 2.78 -12.61
C CYS A 107 2.11 3.33 -13.78
N GLN A 108 2.32 2.50 -14.79
CA GLN A 108 3.06 2.87 -16.00
C GLN A 108 2.36 3.96 -16.83
N ILE A 109 1.02 4.01 -16.82
CA ILE A 109 0.25 5.00 -17.57
C ILE A 109 0.45 6.39 -16.97
N CYS A 110 0.22 6.50 -15.66
CA CYS A 110 0.31 7.79 -14.97
C CYS A 110 1.75 8.14 -14.57
N GLN A 111 2.71 7.22 -14.70
CA GLN A 111 4.08 7.34 -14.19
C GLN A 111 4.11 7.75 -12.71
N ASN A 112 3.20 7.17 -11.91
CA ASN A 112 3.03 7.46 -10.48
C ASN A 112 2.79 6.19 -9.67
N PHE A 113 3.01 6.25 -8.36
CA PHE A 113 2.64 5.17 -7.46
C PHE A 113 1.17 5.28 -7.09
N LYS A 114 0.45 4.17 -7.28
CA LYS A 114 -0.89 3.95 -6.77
C LYS A 114 -0.79 3.19 -5.45
N TYR A 115 -1.65 3.50 -4.51
CA TYR A 115 -1.80 2.70 -3.30
C TYR A 115 -3.26 2.36 -3.03
N CYS A 116 -3.50 1.18 -2.47
CA CYS A 116 -4.80 0.63 -2.11
C CYS A 116 -4.77 -0.07 -0.76
N TYR A 117 -5.92 -0.06 -0.07
CA TYR A 117 -6.11 -0.68 1.24
C TYR A 117 -7.27 -1.67 1.19
N SER A 118 -7.34 -2.57 2.17
CA SER A 118 -8.48 -3.48 2.32
C SER A 118 -9.62 -2.83 3.12
N PRO A 119 -10.90 -3.04 2.75
CA PRO A 119 -12.06 -2.59 3.54
C PRO A 119 -12.05 -3.10 4.98
N THR A 120 -11.52 -4.32 5.18
CA THR A 120 -11.53 -5.00 6.47
C THR A 120 -10.28 -4.68 7.30
N GLN A 121 -9.41 -3.80 6.80
CA GLN A 121 -8.14 -3.46 7.44
C GLN A 121 -8.40 -2.69 8.74
N ARG A 122 -7.90 -3.26 9.85
CA ARG A 122 -7.94 -2.58 11.14
C ARG A 122 -6.92 -1.45 11.17
N LEU A 123 -7.35 -0.29 11.67
CA LEU A 123 -6.46 0.84 11.87
C LEU A 123 -5.44 0.51 12.97
N LYS A 124 -4.15 0.65 12.65
CA LYS A 124 -3.05 0.47 13.59
C LYS A 124 -2.73 1.81 14.31
N PRO A 125 -2.08 1.77 15.49
CA PRO A 125 -1.63 3.00 16.16
C PRO A 125 -0.67 3.80 15.29
N THR A 126 -0.65 5.12 15.47
CA THR A 126 0.28 5.99 14.73
C THR A 126 1.72 5.76 15.20
N ILE A 127 2.69 6.00 14.32
CA ILE A 127 4.11 5.92 14.69
C ILE A 127 4.43 6.93 15.80
N SER A 128 3.82 8.11 15.76
CA SER A 128 3.95 9.09 16.85
C SER A 128 3.48 8.55 18.19
N ASP A 129 2.31 7.89 18.26
CA ASP A 129 1.77 7.35 19.51
C ASP A 129 2.67 6.26 20.09
N ILE A 130 3.20 5.40 19.23
CA ILE A 130 4.07 4.30 19.67
C ILE A 130 5.42 4.84 20.17
N SER A 131 5.96 5.84 19.48
CA SER A 131 7.26 6.42 19.82
C SER A 131 7.29 7.12 21.19
N VAL A 132 6.14 7.66 21.64
CA VAL A 132 5.98 8.33 22.94
C VAL A 132 5.76 7.32 24.07
N ALA A 133 5.16 6.16 23.76
CA ALA A 133 4.90 5.11 24.74
C ALA A 133 6.16 4.34 25.18
N MET A 134 7.31 4.54 24.52
CA MET A 134 8.58 3.95 24.95
C MET A 134 9.12 4.63 26.21
N LYS A 135 8.76 4.08 27.37
CA LYS A 135 9.69 4.03 28.50
C LYS A 135 11.00 3.37 28.01
N PRO A 136 12.18 3.75 28.53
CA PRO A 136 13.44 3.10 28.16
C PRO A 136 13.24 1.58 28.23
N PRO A 137 13.69 0.83 27.20
CA PRO A 137 13.42 -0.59 27.15
C PRO A 137 13.96 -1.23 28.44
N PRO A 138 13.16 -2.05 29.16
CA PRO A 138 13.73 -2.90 30.20
C PRO A 138 14.84 -3.72 29.53
N GLU A 139 15.99 -3.87 30.19
CA GLU A 139 17.14 -4.61 29.65
C GLU A 139 16.68 -5.98 29.12
N PHE A 140 16.52 -6.09 27.81
CA PHE A 140 16.10 -7.33 27.17
C PHE A 140 17.30 -8.27 27.14
N GLN A 141 17.36 -9.21 28.08
CA GLN A 141 18.23 -10.38 27.97
C GLN A 141 17.67 -11.31 26.89
N ILE A 142 18.23 -11.27 25.70
CA ILE A 142 17.94 -12.26 24.65
C ILE A 142 18.57 -13.58 25.09
N LYS A 143 17.78 -14.48 25.67
CA LYS A 143 18.14 -15.90 25.85
C LYS A 143 17.93 -16.63 24.54
N TYR A 144 19.01 -16.96 23.85
CA TYR A 144 18.97 -17.90 22.75
C TYR A 144 18.70 -19.31 23.30
N ILE A 145 17.54 -19.89 22.96
CA ILE A 145 17.26 -21.30 23.21
C ILE A 145 17.71 -22.08 21.98
N CYS A 146 18.82 -22.81 22.10
CA CYS A 146 19.30 -23.74 21.08
C CYS A 146 18.52 -25.05 21.21
N HIS A 147 17.59 -25.33 20.31
CA HIS A 147 16.99 -26.66 20.21
C HIS A 147 17.95 -27.59 19.47
N LYS A 148 18.76 -28.34 20.23
CA LYS A 148 19.39 -29.58 19.76
C LYS A 148 18.47 -30.75 20.10
N THR A 149 17.77 -31.30 19.10
CA THR A 149 17.38 -32.72 19.11
C THR A 149 16.93 -33.17 17.71
N LEU A 150 17.81 -33.88 17.00
CA LEU A 150 17.42 -34.86 15.98
C LEU A 150 17.70 -36.23 16.60
N VAL A 151 16.63 -36.96 16.94
CA VAL A 151 16.68 -38.40 17.16
C VAL A 151 15.99 -39.00 15.94
N CYS A 152 16.76 -39.65 15.07
CA CYS A 152 16.20 -40.49 14.01
C CYS A 152 16.06 -41.91 14.57
N PHE A 153 14.87 -42.48 14.40
CA PHE A 153 14.61 -43.92 14.54
C PHE A 153 15.08 -44.66 13.28
#